data_AF-A0A2A3HFH0-F1
#
_entry.id   AF-A0A2A3HFH0-F1
#
_cell.length_a   1.000
_cell.length_b   1.000
_cell.length_c   1.000
_cell.angle_alpha   90.00
_cell.angle_beta   90.00
_cell.angle_gamma   90.00
#
_symmetry.space_group_name_H-M   'P 1'
#
loop_
_entity.id
_entity.type
_entity.pdbx_description
1 polymer ?
#
loop_
_entity_poly.entity_id
_entity_poly.type
_entity_poly.pdbx_seq_one_letter_code
_entity_poly.pdbx_strand_id
1 'polypeptide(L)'
;MKKIVSLLFLAVAALATPPVIFESAQPFRSEELFQKLDEKGGGGTWMEWDADGVLDSAIAAIVMDEKGQIRRKVEHGWLLNSPNGKKLFALLEKKEKGEKLSFFEIGKISTKKVPLDIKEPLQAQTVFRDYREKLPGLYVHLDDTNLQVAVRQNEIQFSYLKPDAQPIAPIPHFAMLSESQKLLEIQTRRDFYAYEYALMVQAFIASTRGLFNWQIWHWYNKDWISSAMISEREISAILSSPDQSKFVRIFFQKLSSGGFMEMQTNSHGSFLLTIRR
;
A
#
# COMPACT_ATOMS: atom_id res chain seq x y z
N MET A 1 -53.27 -4.90 27.75
CA MET A 1 -51.95 -5.06 28.42
C MET A 1 -50.90 -5.38 27.36
N LYS A 2 -50.16 -4.38 26.86
CA LYS A 2 -49.03 -4.59 25.93
C LYS A 2 -47.73 -4.35 26.69
N LYS A 3 -46.92 -5.40 26.82
CA LYS A 3 -45.61 -5.37 27.48
C LYS A 3 -44.65 -4.54 26.61
N ILE A 4 -44.19 -3.42 27.14
CA ILE A 4 -43.04 -2.68 26.61
C ILE A 4 -41.81 -3.43 27.09
N VAL A 5 -41.14 -4.12 26.16
CA VAL A 5 -39.83 -4.70 26.41
C VAL A 5 -38.82 -3.59 26.13
N SER A 6 -38.37 -2.95 27.21
CA SER A 6 -37.20 -2.06 27.18
C SER A 6 -35.96 -2.91 26.93
N LEU A 7 -35.46 -2.92 25.69
CA LEU A 7 -34.12 -3.41 25.39
C LEU A 7 -33.11 -2.40 25.97
N LEU A 8 -32.54 -2.75 27.13
CA LEU A 8 -31.29 -2.15 27.61
C LEU A 8 -30.19 -2.49 26.59
N PHE A 9 -29.83 -1.51 25.77
CA PHE A 9 -28.51 -1.49 25.12
C PHE A 9 -27.47 -1.20 26.20
N LEU A 10 -26.98 -2.25 26.86
CA LEU A 10 -25.70 -2.19 27.55
C LEU A 10 -24.61 -2.12 26.48
N ALA A 11 -24.27 -0.89 26.08
CA ALA A 11 -23.04 -0.60 25.39
C ALA A 11 -21.89 -0.98 26.34
N VAL A 12 -21.33 -2.17 26.15
CA VAL A 12 -20.01 -2.48 26.68
C VAL A 12 -19.05 -1.56 25.91
N ALA A 13 -18.78 -0.38 26.48
CA ALA A 13 -17.62 0.40 26.12
C ALA A 13 -16.42 -0.48 26.44
N ALA A 14 -15.94 -1.21 25.42
CA ALA A 14 -14.61 -1.81 25.48
C ALA A 14 -13.66 -0.68 25.86
N LEU A 15 -13.07 -0.77 27.05
CA LEU A 15 -12.09 0.18 27.56
C LEU A 15 -10.88 0.11 26.62
N ALA A 16 -10.96 0.86 25.52
CA ALA A 16 -9.82 1.10 24.65
C ALA A 16 -8.77 1.79 25.52
N THR A 17 -7.57 1.23 25.54
CA THR A 17 -6.42 1.82 26.23
C THR A 17 -6.34 3.30 25.83
N PRO A 18 -6.28 4.24 26.79
CA PRO A 18 -6.27 5.65 26.47
C PRO A 18 -5.09 5.94 25.52
N PRO A 19 -5.29 6.79 24.50
CA PRO A 19 -4.24 7.05 23.54
C PRO A 19 -3.04 7.71 24.22
N VAL A 20 -1.83 7.37 23.76
CA VAL A 20 -0.63 8.11 24.17
C VAL A 20 -0.60 9.42 23.38
N ILE A 21 -0.42 10.54 24.06
CA ILE A 21 -0.51 11.87 23.45
C ILE A 21 0.80 12.63 23.66
N PHE A 22 1.28 13.24 22.59
CA PHE A 22 2.33 14.24 22.61
C PHE A 22 1.76 15.55 22.08
N GLU A 23 1.94 16.63 22.84
CA GLU A 23 1.52 17.96 22.44
C GLU A 23 2.76 18.83 22.20
N SER A 24 2.68 19.68 21.18
CA SER A 24 3.65 20.74 20.94
C SER A 24 2.92 22.07 20.80
N ALA A 25 3.52 23.13 21.38
CA ALA A 25 3.02 24.49 21.25
C ALA A 25 3.30 25.11 19.87
N GLN A 26 4.14 24.45 19.06
CA GLN A 26 4.47 24.80 17.68
C GLN A 26 4.25 23.58 16.77
N PRO A 27 4.14 23.74 15.45
CA PRO A 27 4.17 22.59 14.54
C PRO A 27 5.42 21.74 14.78
N PHE A 28 5.27 20.42 14.78
CA PHE A 28 6.41 19.51 14.93
C PHE A 28 7.37 19.73 13.76
N ARG A 29 8.67 19.78 14.07
CA ARG A 29 9.68 19.63 13.01
C ARG A 29 9.64 18.19 12.51
N SER A 30 9.89 17.97 11.22
CA SER A 30 9.82 16.62 10.62
C SER A 30 10.66 15.59 11.38
N GLU A 31 11.90 15.92 11.72
CA GLU A 31 12.81 15.03 12.46
C GLU A 31 12.24 14.66 13.85
N GLU A 32 11.68 15.63 14.57
CA GLU A 32 11.05 15.39 15.87
C GLU A 32 9.80 14.51 15.75
N LEU A 33 8.97 14.76 14.74
CA LEU A 33 7.77 13.97 14.46
C LEU A 33 8.12 12.51 14.19
N PHE A 34 9.07 12.26 13.29
CA PHE A 34 9.47 10.90 12.93
C PHE A 34 10.21 10.19 14.08
N GLN A 35 11.01 10.90 14.86
CA GLN A 35 11.59 10.33 16.08
C GLN A 35 10.50 9.82 17.05
N LYS A 36 9.43 10.58 17.27
CA LYS A 36 8.31 10.15 18.14
C LYS A 36 7.56 8.95 17.57
N LEU A 37 7.40 8.88 16.25
CA LEU A 37 6.83 7.72 15.57
C LEU A 37 7.71 6.48 15.80
N ASP A 38 9.02 6.60 15.61
CA ASP A 38 9.98 5.50 15.76
C ASP A 38 10.07 5.00 17.20
N GLU A 39 10.09 5.92 18.18
CA GLU A 39 10.06 5.60 19.62
C GLU A 39 8.87 4.71 20.01
N LYS A 40 7.71 4.90 19.35
CA LYS A 40 6.52 4.06 19.56
C LYS A 40 6.47 2.86 18.63
N GLY A 41 7.10 2.92 17.47
CA GLY A 41 7.00 1.91 16.44
C GLY A 41 7.85 0.66 16.69
N GLY A 42 8.88 0.76 17.54
CA GLY A 42 9.71 -0.39 17.92
C GLY A 42 10.37 -1.07 16.71
N GLY A 43 10.74 -0.30 15.70
CA GLY A 43 11.38 -0.78 14.45
C GLY A 43 10.42 -1.22 13.34
N GLY A 44 9.10 -1.10 13.52
CA GLY A 44 8.15 -1.31 12.42
C GLY A 44 8.10 -0.13 11.44
N THR A 45 7.65 -0.40 10.20
CA THR A 45 7.47 0.64 9.17
C THR A 45 6.12 1.31 9.28
N TRP A 46 6.12 2.63 9.50
CA TRP A 46 4.93 3.46 9.45
C TRP A 46 4.45 3.62 8.02
N MET A 47 3.20 3.23 7.81
CA MET A 47 2.49 3.31 6.54
C MET A 47 1.52 4.47 6.60
N GLU A 48 1.66 5.41 5.70
CA GLU A 48 0.81 6.59 5.73
C GLU A 48 -0.65 6.28 5.36
N TRP A 49 -1.57 7.00 6.00
CA TRP A 49 -2.99 6.97 5.70
C TRP A 49 -3.35 8.02 4.66
N ASP A 50 -4.01 7.58 3.58
CA ASP A 50 -4.60 8.46 2.58
C ASP A 50 -6.05 8.77 2.97
N ALA A 51 -6.33 10.03 3.29
CA ALA A 51 -7.67 10.48 3.69
C ALA A 51 -8.74 10.28 2.60
N ASP A 52 -8.32 10.24 1.33
CA ASP A 52 -9.20 10.01 0.20
C ASP A 52 -9.40 8.49 -0.08
N GLY A 53 -8.58 7.63 0.52
CA GLY A 53 -8.67 6.17 0.36
C GLY A 53 -9.84 5.52 1.13
N VAL A 54 -9.99 4.21 0.98
CA VAL A 54 -10.95 3.40 1.73
C VAL A 54 -10.71 3.62 3.22
N LEU A 55 -11.77 4.03 3.91
CA LEU A 55 -11.72 4.29 5.33
C LEU A 55 -12.16 3.06 6.12
N ASP A 56 -11.19 2.42 6.79
CA ASP A 56 -11.45 1.34 7.72
C ASP A 56 -12.28 1.82 8.92
N SER A 57 -13.25 1.01 9.37
CA SER A 57 -14.16 1.39 10.47
C SER A 57 -13.42 1.71 11.79
N ALA A 58 -12.32 1.02 12.06
CA ALA A 58 -11.49 1.29 13.23
C ALA A 58 -10.81 2.67 13.16
N ILE A 59 -10.42 3.11 11.95
CA ILE A 59 -9.84 4.44 11.71
C ILE A 59 -10.96 5.48 11.68
N ALA A 60 -12.10 5.18 11.07
CA ALA A 60 -13.29 6.04 11.04
C ALA A 60 -13.71 6.49 12.45
N ALA A 61 -13.75 5.55 13.40
CA ALA A 61 -14.06 5.82 14.80
C ALA A 61 -13.07 6.81 15.46
N ILE A 62 -11.85 6.92 14.93
CA ILE A 62 -10.82 7.80 15.42
C ILE A 62 -10.85 9.16 14.73
N VAL A 63 -11.09 9.24 13.42
CA VAL A 63 -10.86 10.46 12.63
C VAL A 63 -12.12 11.24 12.29
N MET A 64 -13.32 10.63 12.40
CA MET A 64 -14.58 11.28 12.03
C MET A 64 -15.19 12.10 13.18
N ASP A 65 -16.04 13.05 12.81
CA ASP A 65 -16.98 13.73 13.70
C ASP A 65 -18.32 12.99 13.78
N GLU A 66 -19.24 13.49 14.61
CA GLU A 66 -20.59 12.92 14.79
C GLU A 66 -21.45 12.95 13.52
N LYS A 67 -21.06 13.75 12.52
CA LYS A 67 -21.74 13.87 11.22
C LYS A 67 -21.12 12.93 10.17
N GLY A 68 -20.15 12.12 10.55
CA GLY A 68 -19.45 11.20 9.64
C GLY A 68 -18.52 11.91 8.67
N GLN A 69 -18.03 13.10 8.99
CA GLN A 69 -17.01 13.82 8.22
C GLN A 69 -15.66 13.70 8.90
N ILE A 70 -14.56 13.65 8.14
CA ILE A 70 -13.20 13.72 8.73
C ILE A 70 -13.09 15.04 9.49
N ARG A 71 -12.68 14.97 10.76
CA ARG A 71 -12.57 16.16 11.62
C ARG A 71 -11.58 17.14 11.00
N ARG A 72 -11.97 18.42 10.91
CA ARG A 72 -11.15 19.51 10.33
C ARG A 72 -9.75 19.68 10.95
N LYS A 73 -9.58 19.24 12.20
CA LYS A 73 -8.29 19.29 12.89
C LYS A 73 -7.34 18.17 12.47
N VAL A 74 -7.81 17.13 11.79
CA VAL A 74 -6.97 16.00 11.36
C VAL A 74 -6.11 16.45 10.19
N GLU A 75 -4.80 16.37 10.38
CA GLU A 75 -3.82 16.71 9.34
C GLU A 75 -3.28 15.48 8.63
N HIS A 76 -2.97 14.46 9.43
CA HIS A 76 -2.22 13.33 8.93
C HIS A 76 -2.39 12.10 9.81
N GLY A 77 -2.18 10.92 9.24
CA GLY A 77 -2.15 9.69 10.00
C GLY A 77 -1.21 8.65 9.43
N TRP A 78 -0.80 7.74 10.28
CA TRP A 78 0.04 6.60 9.92
C TRP A 78 -0.44 5.34 10.64
N LEU A 79 -0.45 4.23 9.93
CA LEU A 79 -0.69 2.91 10.46
C LEU A 79 0.64 2.16 10.62
N LEU A 80 0.78 1.46 11.72
CA LEU A 80 1.86 0.52 11.95
C LEU A 80 1.28 -0.87 12.24
N ASN A 81 1.75 -1.88 11.51
CA ASN A 81 1.62 -3.26 11.94
C ASN A 81 2.85 -3.60 12.79
N SER A 82 2.71 -3.56 14.11
CA SER A 82 3.81 -3.80 15.03
C SER A 82 4.28 -5.26 14.98
N PRO A 83 5.59 -5.53 15.17
CA PRO A 83 6.11 -6.90 15.21
C PRO A 83 5.44 -7.82 16.25
N ASN A 84 4.88 -7.26 17.32
CA ASN A 84 4.14 -8.00 18.34
C ASN A 84 2.68 -8.34 17.96
N GLY A 85 2.28 -8.07 16.71
CA GLY A 85 0.94 -8.32 16.20
C GLY A 85 -0.10 -7.24 16.50
N LYS A 86 0.27 -6.20 17.28
CA LYS A 86 -0.61 -5.04 17.52
C LYS A 86 -0.63 -4.10 16.33
N LYS A 87 -1.74 -3.39 16.14
CA LYS A 87 -1.85 -2.32 15.15
C LYS A 87 -1.94 -0.99 15.86
N LEU A 88 -1.05 -0.06 15.50
CA LEU A 88 -1.05 1.29 16.03
C LEU A 88 -1.44 2.26 14.93
N PHE A 89 -2.31 3.19 15.24
CA PHE A 89 -2.62 4.32 14.39
C PHE A 89 -2.15 5.61 15.06
N ALA A 90 -1.20 6.29 14.44
CA ALA A 90 -0.76 7.61 14.84
C ALA A 90 -1.60 8.65 14.09
N LEU A 91 -2.11 9.66 14.80
CA LEU A 91 -2.90 10.75 14.25
C LEU A 91 -2.26 12.09 14.64
N LEU A 92 -1.94 12.89 13.64
CA LEU A 92 -1.53 14.27 13.81
C LEU A 92 -2.77 15.18 13.67
N GLU A 93 -3.03 15.98 14.71
CA GLU A 93 -4.08 16.98 14.72
C GLU A 93 -3.50 18.39 14.91
N LYS A 94 -3.99 19.36 14.12
CA LYS A 94 -3.77 20.79 14.37
C LYS A 94 -4.48 21.24 15.64
N LYS A 95 -3.83 22.10 16.41
CA LYS A 95 -4.43 22.88 17.51
C LYS A 95 -4.47 24.36 17.11
N GLU A 96 -5.17 25.19 17.89
CA GLU A 96 -5.13 26.66 17.72
C GLU A 96 -3.69 27.21 17.79
N LYS A 97 -2.86 26.60 18.64
CA LYS A 97 -1.42 26.83 18.72
C LYS A 97 -0.70 25.48 18.73
N GLY A 98 0.04 25.19 17.66
CA GLY A 98 0.83 23.97 17.51
C GLY A 98 0.03 22.75 17.10
N GLU A 99 0.51 21.58 17.51
CA GLU A 99 0.06 20.27 17.00
C GLU A 99 -0.02 19.23 18.11
N LYS A 100 -0.80 18.18 17.86
CA LYS A 100 -0.97 17.03 18.75
C LYS A 100 -0.78 15.74 17.98
N LEU A 101 0.16 14.91 18.42
CA LEU A 101 0.34 13.56 17.93
C LEU A 101 -0.29 12.57 18.94
N SER A 102 -1.26 11.78 18.49
CA SER A 102 -1.95 10.79 19.31
C SER A 102 -1.77 9.39 18.75
N PHE A 103 -1.47 8.41 19.61
CA PHE A 103 -1.29 7.02 19.25
C PHE A 103 -2.44 6.17 19.78
N PHE A 104 -3.13 5.49 18.87
CA PHE A 104 -4.27 4.63 19.17
C PHE A 104 -3.89 3.18 18.89
N GLU A 105 -4.13 2.28 19.83
CA GLU A 105 -4.16 0.86 19.53
C GLU A 105 -5.48 0.57 18.82
N ILE A 106 -5.41 0.08 17.57
CA ILE A 106 -6.59 -0.24 16.79
C ILE A 106 -6.76 -1.74 16.67
N GLY A 107 -8.01 -2.15 16.56
CA GLY A 107 -8.36 -3.54 16.30
C GLY A 107 -8.01 -3.98 14.88
N LYS A 108 -8.76 -4.94 14.34
CA LYS A 108 -8.54 -5.45 12.99
C LYS A 108 -8.96 -4.41 11.94
N ILE A 109 -8.03 -4.06 11.06
CA ILE A 109 -8.30 -3.49 9.73
C ILE A 109 -9.22 -4.43 8.95
N SER A 110 -10.10 -3.86 8.12
CA SER A 110 -11.08 -4.61 7.34
C SER A 110 -10.40 -5.60 6.40
N THR A 111 -10.92 -6.83 6.37
CA THR A 111 -10.60 -7.83 5.33
C THR A 111 -11.61 -7.82 4.18
N LYS A 112 -12.68 -7.03 4.30
CA LYS A 112 -13.69 -6.90 3.24
C LYS A 112 -13.09 -6.11 2.08
N LYS A 113 -12.71 -6.83 1.02
CA LYS A 113 -12.18 -6.26 -0.22
C LYS A 113 -13.16 -5.27 -0.85
N VAL A 114 -12.67 -4.07 -1.15
CA VAL A 114 -13.32 -3.09 -2.02
C VAL A 114 -12.69 -3.19 -3.41
N PRO A 115 -13.45 -3.13 -4.51
CA PRO A 115 -12.87 -3.08 -5.85
C PRO A 115 -11.80 -1.98 -5.95
N LEU A 116 -10.66 -2.30 -6.58
CA LEU A 116 -9.62 -1.31 -6.83
C LEU A 116 -10.11 -0.30 -7.85
N ASP A 117 -9.85 0.97 -7.59
CA ASP A 117 -10.05 2.05 -8.54
C ASP A 117 -8.95 3.10 -8.42
N ILE A 118 -8.89 3.97 -9.43
CA ILE A 118 -8.07 5.18 -9.41
C ILE A 118 -8.95 6.41 -9.18
N LYS A 119 -8.41 7.44 -8.54
CA LYS A 119 -9.13 8.70 -8.35
C LYS A 119 -8.87 9.63 -9.52
N GLU A 120 -9.95 10.15 -10.10
CA GLU A 120 -9.91 11.12 -11.19
C GLU A 120 -10.71 12.38 -10.82
N PRO A 121 -10.36 13.56 -11.36
CA PRO A 121 -9.18 13.83 -12.19
C PRO A 121 -7.87 13.78 -11.40
N LEU A 122 -6.81 13.27 -12.01
CA LEU A 122 -5.48 13.29 -11.38
C LEU A 122 -4.93 14.71 -11.22
N GLN A 123 -4.73 15.13 -9.97
CA GLN A 123 -3.99 16.34 -9.65
C GLN A 123 -2.50 15.99 -9.50
N ALA A 124 -1.71 16.23 -10.54
CA ALA A 124 -0.30 15.82 -10.60
C ALA A 124 0.53 16.27 -9.39
N GLN A 125 0.29 17.48 -8.87
CA GLN A 125 1.00 18.01 -7.68
C GLN A 125 0.69 17.21 -6.40
N THR A 126 -0.50 16.63 -6.31
CA THR A 126 -0.94 15.82 -5.17
C THR A 126 -0.45 14.39 -5.34
N VAL A 127 -0.61 13.82 -6.54
CA VAL A 127 -0.33 12.41 -6.84
C VAL A 127 1.15 12.13 -6.97
N PHE A 128 1.89 12.99 -7.69
CA PHE A 128 3.31 12.84 -7.99
C PHE A 128 4.14 13.82 -7.17
N ARG A 129 3.76 14.07 -5.92
CA ARG A 129 4.43 15.04 -5.04
C ARG A 129 5.93 14.77 -4.89
N ASP A 130 6.31 13.50 -4.86
CA ASP A 130 7.71 13.07 -4.67
C ASP A 130 8.45 12.94 -6.02
N TYR A 131 7.87 13.51 -7.08
CA TYR A 131 8.43 13.53 -8.42
C TYR A 131 8.50 14.96 -8.98
N ARG A 132 9.42 15.15 -9.92
CA ARG A 132 9.55 16.37 -10.71
C ARG A 132 9.22 16.08 -12.17
N GLU A 133 8.39 16.92 -12.78
CA GLU A 133 8.14 16.88 -14.22
C GLU A 133 9.40 17.30 -14.99
N LYS A 134 9.83 16.47 -15.95
CA LYS A 134 10.98 16.72 -16.84
C LYS A 134 10.54 17.14 -18.22
N LEU A 135 9.49 16.50 -18.73
CA LEU A 135 8.81 16.79 -19.99
C LEU A 135 7.31 16.66 -19.75
N PRO A 136 6.44 17.27 -20.58
CA PRO A 136 5.00 17.12 -20.43
C PRO A 136 4.58 15.66 -20.29
N GLY A 137 4.03 15.30 -19.14
CA GLY A 137 3.60 13.93 -18.83
C GLY A 137 4.73 12.94 -18.49
N LEU A 138 5.98 13.39 -18.31
CA LEU A 138 7.08 12.56 -17.83
C LEU A 138 7.64 13.12 -16.51
N TYR A 139 7.51 12.32 -15.46
CA TYR A 139 7.93 12.64 -14.11
C TYR A 139 9.07 11.73 -13.68
N VAL A 140 10.04 12.27 -12.94
CA VAL A 140 11.18 11.53 -12.39
C VAL A 140 11.23 11.76 -10.89
N HIS A 141 11.42 10.69 -10.11
CA HIS A 141 11.42 10.76 -8.64
C HIS A 141 12.55 11.66 -8.16
N LEU A 142 12.31 12.36 -7.04
CA LEU A 142 13.27 13.32 -6.48
C LEU A 142 14.54 12.63 -5.97
N ASP A 143 14.41 11.42 -5.40
CA ASP A 143 15.53 10.69 -4.78
C ASP A 143 16.21 9.64 -5.68
N ASP A 144 15.51 9.08 -6.67
CA ASP A 144 16.08 8.05 -7.57
C ASP A 144 15.62 8.27 -9.01
N THR A 145 16.54 8.65 -9.89
CA THR A 145 16.22 8.93 -11.29
C THR A 145 15.79 7.70 -12.10
N ASN A 146 16.01 6.50 -11.59
CA ASN A 146 15.52 5.26 -12.22
C ASN A 146 14.01 5.07 -12.01
N LEU A 147 13.42 5.73 -11.01
CA LEU A 147 11.98 5.77 -10.78
C LEU A 147 11.35 6.88 -11.62
N GLN A 148 10.54 6.50 -12.59
CA GLN A 148 9.90 7.42 -13.52
C GLN A 148 8.41 7.10 -13.68
N VAL A 149 7.64 8.12 -14.06
CA VAL A 149 6.22 8.00 -14.40
C VAL A 149 5.96 8.67 -15.74
N ALA A 150 5.38 7.93 -16.68
CA ALA A 150 4.86 8.45 -17.94
C ALA A 150 3.33 8.49 -17.88
N VAL A 151 2.74 9.67 -18.01
CA VAL A 151 1.30 9.92 -18.02
C VAL A 151 0.87 10.26 -19.45
N ARG A 152 0.01 9.41 -20.02
CA ARG A 152 -0.58 9.52 -21.36
C ARG A 152 -2.10 9.56 -21.24
N GLN A 153 -2.78 9.88 -22.35
CA GLN A 153 -4.23 10.07 -22.35
C GLN A 153 -5.03 8.89 -21.76
N ASN A 154 -4.63 7.64 -22.00
CA ASN A 154 -5.31 6.44 -21.49
C ASN A 154 -4.41 5.51 -20.69
N GLU A 155 -3.20 5.96 -20.32
CA GLU A 155 -2.21 5.11 -19.68
C GLU A 155 -1.34 5.90 -18.71
N ILE A 156 -1.08 5.33 -17.54
CA ILE A 156 -0.04 5.78 -16.61
C ILE A 156 0.92 4.62 -16.45
N GLN A 157 2.20 4.85 -16.70
CA GLN A 157 3.23 3.83 -16.57
C GLN A 157 4.30 4.30 -15.60
N PHE A 158 4.47 3.58 -14.50
CA PHE A 158 5.61 3.71 -13.63
C PHE A 158 6.67 2.72 -14.07
N SER A 159 7.93 3.13 -14.02
CA SER A 159 9.05 2.29 -14.35
C SER A 159 10.18 2.46 -13.34
N TYR A 160 10.79 1.35 -12.96
CA TYR A 160 12.07 1.29 -12.28
C TYR A 160 13.00 0.45 -13.15
N LEU A 161 13.95 1.09 -13.82
CA LEU A 161 14.85 0.42 -14.75
C LEU A 161 16.28 0.45 -14.20
N LYS A 162 16.55 -0.43 -13.24
CA LYS A 162 17.89 -0.63 -12.69
C LYS A 162 18.15 -2.12 -12.54
N PRO A 163 19.10 -2.69 -13.30
CA PRO A 163 19.44 -4.10 -13.15
C PRO A 163 20.00 -4.39 -11.76
N ASP A 164 19.50 -5.46 -11.13
CA ASP A 164 20.08 -6.02 -9.92
C ASP A 164 21.49 -6.53 -10.17
N ALA A 165 22.34 -6.41 -9.15
CA ALA A 165 23.70 -6.92 -9.20
C ALA A 165 23.74 -8.46 -9.35
N GLN A 166 22.71 -9.15 -8.87
CA GLN A 166 22.56 -10.60 -8.94
C GLN A 166 21.17 -10.97 -9.47
N PRO A 167 21.01 -11.11 -10.79
CA PRO A 167 19.73 -11.52 -11.36
C PRO A 167 19.38 -12.95 -10.97
N ILE A 168 18.09 -13.24 -10.87
CA ILE A 168 17.64 -14.62 -10.65
C ILE A 168 18.00 -15.47 -11.86
N ALA A 169 18.76 -16.54 -11.63
CA ALA A 169 19.23 -17.41 -12.69
C ALA A 169 18.05 -18.09 -13.42
N PRO A 170 18.14 -18.30 -14.74
CA PRO A 170 17.21 -19.16 -15.45
C PRO A 170 17.39 -20.61 -14.98
N ILE A 171 16.31 -21.39 -15.00
CA ILE A 171 16.35 -22.82 -14.72
C ILE A 171 16.35 -23.56 -16.06
N PRO A 172 17.52 -23.93 -16.62
CA PRO A 172 17.58 -24.66 -17.87
C PRO A 172 16.92 -26.03 -17.70
N HIS A 173 16.23 -26.49 -18.74
CA HIS A 173 15.58 -27.81 -18.76
C HIS A 173 14.57 -28.06 -17.63
N PHE A 174 13.88 -27.02 -17.13
CA PHE A 174 12.81 -27.15 -16.11
C PHE A 174 11.81 -28.29 -16.40
N ALA A 175 11.45 -28.49 -17.68
CA ALA A 175 10.53 -29.55 -18.09
C ALA A 175 11.05 -30.98 -17.81
N MET A 176 12.38 -31.17 -17.75
CA MET A 176 13.04 -32.46 -17.51
C MET A 176 13.26 -32.75 -16.01
N LEU A 177 12.99 -31.78 -15.13
CA LEU A 177 13.09 -31.98 -13.69
C LEU A 177 12.03 -32.98 -13.19
N SER A 178 12.31 -33.62 -12.05
CA SER A 178 11.28 -34.40 -11.36
C SER A 178 10.15 -33.49 -10.86
N GLU A 179 8.98 -34.05 -10.58
CA GLU A 179 7.85 -33.26 -10.06
C GLU A 179 8.19 -32.56 -8.72
N SER A 180 8.95 -33.22 -7.84
CA SER A 180 9.39 -32.59 -6.59
C SER A 180 10.33 -31.40 -6.81
N GLN A 181 11.24 -31.51 -7.79
CA GLN A 181 12.13 -30.41 -8.16
C GLN A 181 11.35 -29.26 -8.81
N LYS A 182 10.39 -29.56 -9.69
CA LYS A 182 9.52 -28.52 -10.29
C LYS A 182 8.76 -27.73 -9.23
N LEU A 183 8.18 -28.41 -8.25
CA LEU A 183 7.46 -27.76 -7.15
C LEU A 183 8.38 -26.85 -6.31
N LEU A 184 9.62 -27.28 -6.06
CA LEU A 184 10.60 -26.46 -5.36
C LEU A 184 10.92 -25.19 -6.16
N GLU A 185 11.24 -25.31 -7.44
CA GLU A 185 11.56 -24.16 -8.30
C GLU A 185 10.38 -23.19 -8.47
N ILE A 186 9.15 -23.71 -8.58
CA ILE A 186 7.93 -22.90 -8.59
C ILE A 186 7.80 -22.11 -7.29
N GLN A 187 8.04 -22.75 -6.14
CA GLN A 187 7.98 -22.08 -4.84
C GLN A 187 9.06 -21.02 -4.68
N THR A 188 10.32 -21.32 -5.06
CA THR A 188 11.41 -20.33 -5.08
C THR A 188 11.07 -19.13 -5.96
N ARG A 189 10.49 -19.37 -7.14
CA ARG A 189 10.10 -18.29 -8.06
C ARG A 189 8.92 -17.48 -7.52
N ARG A 190 7.96 -18.12 -6.84
CA ARG A 190 6.86 -17.45 -6.14
C ARG A 190 7.38 -16.51 -5.05
N ASP A 191 8.31 -16.98 -4.22
CA ASP A 191 8.87 -16.19 -3.12
C ASP A 191 9.65 -14.98 -3.66
N PHE A 192 10.38 -15.17 -4.77
CA PHE A 192 10.98 -14.07 -5.52
C PHE A 192 9.93 -13.06 -5.99
N TYR A 193 8.87 -13.49 -6.67
CA TYR A 193 7.82 -12.55 -7.13
C TYR A 193 7.06 -11.87 -5.99
N ALA A 194 6.92 -12.50 -4.82
CA ALA A 194 6.34 -11.88 -3.64
C ALA A 194 7.24 -10.75 -3.10
N TYR A 195 8.56 -10.95 -3.09
CA TYR A 195 9.53 -9.92 -2.75
C TYR A 195 9.49 -8.75 -3.74
N GLU A 196 9.53 -9.04 -5.03
CA GLU A 196 9.44 -8.06 -6.11
C GLU A 196 8.16 -7.23 -6.03
N TYR A 197 7.02 -7.87 -5.81
CA TYR A 197 5.75 -7.20 -5.59
C TYR A 197 5.81 -6.24 -4.40
N ALA A 198 6.41 -6.64 -3.28
CA ALA A 198 6.56 -5.76 -2.12
C ALA A 198 7.44 -4.54 -2.42
N LEU A 199 8.51 -4.70 -3.20
CA LEU A 199 9.34 -3.59 -3.68
C LEU A 199 8.55 -2.65 -4.59
N MET A 200 7.76 -3.19 -5.52
CA MET A 200 6.92 -2.39 -6.42
C MET A 200 5.85 -1.60 -5.66
N VAL A 201 5.25 -2.18 -4.62
CA VAL A 201 4.30 -1.48 -3.75
C VAL A 201 4.99 -0.32 -3.03
N GLN A 202 6.20 -0.50 -2.52
CA GLN A 202 6.95 0.60 -1.91
C GLN A 202 7.34 1.67 -2.95
N ALA A 203 7.91 1.24 -4.08
CA ALA A 203 8.47 2.13 -5.08
C ALA A 203 7.42 2.93 -5.86
N PHE A 204 6.23 2.35 -6.11
CA PHE A 204 5.21 2.97 -6.94
C PHE A 204 3.98 3.36 -6.14
N ILE A 205 3.43 2.47 -5.32
CA ILE A 205 2.17 2.74 -4.61
C ILE A 205 2.41 3.72 -3.45
N ALA A 206 3.38 3.45 -2.58
CA ALA A 206 3.65 4.30 -1.42
C ALA A 206 4.17 5.70 -1.81
N SER A 207 4.86 5.79 -2.95
CA SER A 207 5.33 7.06 -3.52
C SER A 207 4.22 7.92 -4.16
N THR A 208 3.01 7.38 -4.30
CA THR A 208 1.86 8.07 -4.89
C THR A 208 0.73 8.20 -3.90
N ARG A 209 0.32 9.44 -3.62
CA ARG A 209 -0.79 9.70 -2.71
C ARG A 209 -2.04 10.05 -3.48
N GLY A 210 -3.20 9.55 -3.06
CA GLY A 210 -4.45 9.88 -3.73
C GLY A 210 -4.66 9.20 -5.08
N LEU A 211 -3.69 8.45 -5.63
CA LEU A 211 -3.88 7.77 -6.92
C LEU A 211 -4.90 6.64 -6.82
N PHE A 212 -4.77 5.79 -5.80
CA PHE A 212 -5.63 4.64 -5.61
C PHE A 212 -6.66 4.90 -4.52
N ASN A 213 -7.82 4.25 -4.63
CA ASN A 213 -8.76 4.20 -3.51
C ASN A 213 -8.27 3.27 -2.39
N TRP A 214 -7.30 2.38 -2.63
CA TRP A 214 -6.76 1.50 -1.60
C TRP A 214 -5.68 2.18 -0.76
N GLN A 215 -5.79 2.03 0.56
CA GLN A 215 -4.69 2.31 1.50
C GLN A 215 -3.49 1.42 1.27
N ILE A 216 -2.28 1.89 1.58
CA ILE A 216 -1.03 1.14 1.36
C ILE A 216 -1.04 -0.24 2.05
N TRP A 217 -1.64 -0.38 3.22
CA TRP A 217 -1.73 -1.67 3.92
C TRP A 217 -2.66 -2.69 3.24
N HIS A 218 -3.61 -2.25 2.40
CA HIS A 218 -4.45 -3.17 1.63
C HIS A 218 -3.67 -3.90 0.54
N TRP A 219 -2.62 -3.29 0.00
CA TRP A 219 -1.72 -3.92 -0.96
C TRP A 219 -0.91 -5.06 -0.35
N TYR A 220 -0.79 -5.12 0.97
CA TYR A 220 -0.16 -6.21 1.70
C TYR A 220 -1.18 -7.22 2.26
N ASN A 221 -2.48 -6.97 2.10
CA ASN A 221 -3.52 -7.84 2.63
C ASN A 221 -3.81 -8.99 1.65
N LYS A 222 -3.51 -10.22 2.06
CA LYS A 222 -3.72 -11.44 1.25
C LYS A 222 -5.15 -11.60 0.76
N ASP A 223 -6.15 -11.23 1.56
CA ASP A 223 -7.56 -11.34 1.17
C ASP A 223 -7.90 -10.37 0.02
N TRP A 224 -7.22 -9.24 -0.05
CA TRP A 224 -7.43 -8.23 -1.09
C TRP A 224 -6.71 -8.59 -2.39
N ILE A 225 -5.51 -9.15 -2.30
CA ILE A 225 -4.63 -9.34 -3.47
C ILE A 225 -4.61 -10.77 -4.00
N SER A 226 -5.09 -11.78 -3.25
CA SER A 226 -4.90 -13.20 -3.57
C SER A 226 -5.30 -13.58 -5.00
N SER A 227 -6.41 -13.06 -5.52
CA SER A 227 -6.88 -13.34 -6.88
C SER A 227 -6.18 -12.54 -7.98
N ALA A 228 -5.36 -11.56 -7.62
CA ALA A 228 -4.63 -10.70 -8.54
C ALA A 228 -3.17 -11.15 -8.75
N MET A 229 -2.61 -11.92 -7.81
CA MET A 229 -1.25 -12.43 -7.89
C MET A 229 -1.10 -13.53 -8.95
N ILE A 230 0.09 -13.64 -9.51
CA ILE A 230 0.48 -14.72 -10.43
C ILE A 230 0.27 -16.12 -9.82
N SER A 231 -0.30 -17.03 -10.60
CA SER A 231 -0.59 -18.41 -10.20
C SER A 231 0.61 -19.35 -10.40
N GLU A 232 0.61 -20.50 -9.71
CA GLU A 232 1.61 -21.57 -9.93
C GLU A 232 1.67 -22.03 -11.38
N ARG A 233 0.51 -22.08 -12.04
CA ARG A 233 0.41 -22.46 -13.45
C ARG A 233 1.13 -21.48 -14.36
N GLU A 234 0.97 -20.17 -14.10
CA GLU A 234 1.68 -19.13 -14.83
C GLU A 234 3.20 -19.18 -14.56
N ILE A 235 3.60 -19.39 -13.30
CA ILE A 235 5.02 -19.58 -12.94
C ILE A 235 5.63 -20.77 -13.67
N SER A 236 4.96 -21.92 -13.67
CA SER A 236 5.41 -23.13 -14.36
C SER A 236 5.56 -22.91 -15.88
N ALA A 237 4.64 -22.14 -16.48
CA ALA A 237 4.72 -21.78 -17.89
C ALA A 237 5.93 -20.87 -18.19
N ILE A 238 6.23 -19.91 -17.30
CA ILE A 238 7.42 -19.05 -17.41
C ILE A 238 8.70 -19.88 -17.31
N LEU A 239 8.80 -20.77 -16.32
CA LEU A 239 9.98 -21.63 -16.14
C LEU A 239 10.17 -22.63 -17.31
N SER A 240 9.09 -22.98 -18.01
CA SER A 240 9.14 -23.80 -19.22
C SER A 240 9.49 -22.99 -20.48
N SER A 241 9.53 -21.67 -20.41
CA SER A 241 9.86 -20.79 -21.54
C SER A 241 11.35 -20.89 -21.91
N PRO A 242 11.70 -20.83 -23.21
CA PRO A 242 13.09 -20.73 -23.65
C PRO A 242 13.74 -19.41 -23.24
N ASP A 243 12.94 -18.37 -22.97
CA ASP A 243 13.41 -17.08 -22.48
C ASP A 243 12.69 -16.73 -21.17
N GLN A 244 13.43 -16.83 -20.08
CA GLN A 244 13.00 -16.54 -18.71
C GLN A 244 13.40 -15.12 -18.26
N SER A 245 14.03 -14.33 -19.15
CA SER A 245 14.54 -12.98 -18.82
C SER A 245 13.54 -11.85 -19.11
N LYS A 246 12.43 -12.17 -19.79
CA LYS A 246 11.42 -11.18 -20.16
C LYS A 246 10.67 -10.64 -18.95
N PHE A 247 10.06 -9.48 -19.12
CA PHE A 247 9.03 -9.01 -18.20
C PHE A 247 7.89 -10.02 -18.13
N VAL A 248 7.50 -10.35 -16.91
CA VAL A 248 6.36 -11.20 -16.59
C VAL A 248 5.43 -10.46 -15.67
N ARG A 249 4.14 -10.66 -15.87
CA ARG A 249 3.09 -10.07 -15.05
C ARG A 249 2.96 -10.83 -13.74
N ILE A 250 3.19 -10.14 -12.61
CA ILE A 250 3.12 -10.73 -11.27
C ILE A 250 1.86 -10.33 -10.49
N PHE A 251 1.20 -9.24 -10.91
CA PHE A 251 -0.07 -8.78 -10.37
C PHE A 251 -0.95 -8.21 -11.49
N PHE A 252 -2.24 -8.51 -11.44
CA PHE A 252 -3.24 -7.97 -12.36
C PHE A 252 -4.58 -7.75 -11.67
N GLN A 253 -5.12 -6.53 -11.80
CA GLN A 253 -6.40 -6.18 -11.22
C GLN A 253 -7.18 -5.29 -12.18
N LYS A 254 -8.42 -5.67 -12.49
CA LYS A 254 -9.37 -4.79 -13.20
C LYS A 254 -9.82 -3.67 -12.27
N LEU A 255 -9.89 -2.45 -12.80
CA LEU A 255 -10.40 -1.29 -12.08
C LEU A 255 -11.94 -1.28 -12.14
N SER A 256 -12.61 -0.75 -11.11
CA SER A 256 -14.07 -0.63 -11.12
C SER A 256 -14.59 0.38 -12.16
N SER A 257 -13.81 1.40 -12.49
CA SER A 257 -14.14 2.41 -13.50
C SER A 257 -13.97 1.93 -14.94
N GLY A 258 -13.26 0.81 -15.16
CA GLY A 258 -12.86 0.34 -16.49
C GLY A 258 -11.34 0.24 -16.63
N GLY A 259 -10.87 -0.54 -17.61
CA GLY A 259 -9.45 -0.77 -17.80
C GLY A 259 -8.83 -1.72 -16.75
N PHE A 260 -7.53 -1.55 -16.47
CA PHE A 260 -6.79 -2.44 -15.59
C PHE A 260 -5.51 -1.81 -15.03
N MET A 261 -5.02 -2.39 -13.94
CA MET A 261 -3.67 -2.24 -13.46
C MET A 261 -2.92 -3.56 -13.62
N GLU A 262 -1.67 -3.49 -14.05
CA GLU A 262 -0.74 -4.61 -14.00
C GLU A 262 0.61 -4.20 -13.40
N MET A 263 1.24 -5.14 -12.71
CA MET A 263 2.63 -5.04 -12.28
C MET A 263 3.44 -6.14 -12.96
N GLN A 264 4.56 -5.76 -13.54
CA GLN A 264 5.49 -6.64 -14.21
C GLN A 264 6.89 -6.49 -13.63
N THR A 265 7.61 -7.61 -13.53
CA THR A 265 9.04 -7.65 -13.22
C THR A 265 9.76 -8.57 -14.19
N ASN A 266 11.08 -8.45 -14.29
CA ASN A 266 11.93 -9.37 -15.03
C ASN A 266 12.96 -10.04 -14.11
N SER A 267 13.83 -10.89 -14.66
CA SER A 267 14.86 -11.58 -13.86
C SER A 267 15.95 -10.67 -13.31
N HIS A 268 15.97 -9.40 -13.71
CA HIS A 268 17.00 -8.42 -13.38
C HIS A 268 16.51 -7.34 -12.42
N GLY A 269 15.36 -7.50 -11.76
CA GLY A 269 14.86 -6.50 -10.79
C GLY A 269 14.41 -5.19 -11.43
N SER A 270 14.07 -5.20 -12.72
CA SER A 270 13.39 -4.05 -13.35
C SER A 270 11.89 -4.18 -13.22
N PHE A 271 11.21 -3.09 -12.90
CA PHE A 271 9.79 -3.08 -12.57
C PHE A 271 9.00 -2.17 -13.51
N LEU A 272 7.79 -2.59 -13.84
CA LEU A 272 6.81 -1.78 -14.55
C LEU A 272 5.45 -1.89 -13.87
N LEU A 273 4.81 -0.76 -13.60
CA LEU A 273 3.40 -0.71 -13.23
C LEU A 273 2.66 0.06 -14.30
N THR A 274 1.71 -0.59 -14.96
CA THR A 274 0.90 0.03 -16.01
C THR A 274 -0.55 0.11 -15.55
N ILE A 275 -1.14 1.30 -15.63
CA ILE A 275 -2.55 1.57 -15.41
C ILE A 275 -3.14 1.98 -16.74
N ARG A 276 -4.09 1.20 -17.26
CA ARG A 276 -4.87 1.55 -18.45
C ARG A 276 -6.29 1.91 -18.06
N ARG A 277 -6.79 2.99 -18.65
CA ARG A 277 -8.12 3.57 -18.42
C ARG A 277 -9.04 3.20 -19.57
#